data_AF-A0A3D5YI96-F1
#
_entry.id   AF-A0A3D5YI96-F1
#
_cell.length_a   1.000
_cell.length_b   1.000
_cell.length_c   1.000
_cell.angle_alpha   90.00
_cell.angle_beta   90.00
_cell.angle_gamma   90.00
#
_symmetry.space_group_name_H-M   'P 1'
#
loop_
_entity.id
_entity.type
_entity.pdbx_description
1 polymer ?
#
loop_
_entity_poly.entity_id
_entity_poly.type
_entity_poly.pdbx_seq_one_letter_code
_entity_poly.pdbx_strand_id
1 'polypeptide(L)'
;MKLFFLKDHSLYKIFKTLEKLPNGKTVHISIDPEHAFFDNEWWGKQIQELLQQRNIHAFFITKTENSKRFFEKIGLPIIHQEKHKLLKILHLVYLFFFNIKQFHLQAYTKKNYMFYMIFGFEVAFALIILYFLYSLILPRTIIDIYPANQSENIIYNFRYYPANDKEFALQTKNLAIPYQT
;
A
#
# COMPACT_ATOMS: atom_id res chain seq x y z
N MET A 1 9.95 35.43 -9.81
CA MET A 1 9.28 35.88 -8.56
C MET A 1 8.27 34.82 -8.13
N LYS A 2 7.97 34.64 -6.83
CA LYS A 2 6.94 33.70 -6.35
C LYS A 2 5.81 34.46 -5.66
N LEU A 3 4.58 34.21 -6.06
CA LEU A 3 3.36 34.75 -5.46
C LEU A 3 2.53 33.63 -4.86
N PHE A 4 2.05 33.83 -3.64
CA PHE A 4 1.21 32.86 -2.92
C PHE A 4 -0.09 33.53 -2.49
N PHE A 5 -1.21 32.91 -2.87
CA PHE A 5 -2.55 33.34 -2.51
C PHE A 5 -3.22 32.28 -1.64
N LEU A 6 -3.56 32.65 -0.42
CA LEU A 6 -4.23 31.80 0.56
C LEU A 6 -5.73 31.78 0.30
N LYS A 7 -6.43 30.78 0.85
CA LYS A 7 -7.89 30.61 0.73
C LYS A 7 -8.68 31.88 1.07
N ASP A 8 -8.26 32.62 2.10
CA ASP A 8 -8.97 33.80 2.60
C ASP A 8 -8.66 35.09 1.84
N HIS A 9 -7.74 35.05 0.87
CA HIS A 9 -7.48 36.21 0.04
C HIS A 9 -8.67 36.49 -0.89
N SER A 10 -8.96 37.77 -1.11
CA SER A 10 -9.99 38.14 -2.08
C SER A 10 -9.47 38.00 -3.50
N LEU A 11 -10.39 37.73 -4.45
CA LEU A 11 -10.09 37.75 -5.88
C LEU A 11 -9.44 39.07 -6.30
N TYR A 12 -9.95 40.18 -5.77
CA TYR A 12 -9.38 41.52 -6.00
C TYR A 12 -7.90 41.60 -5.63
N LYS A 13 -7.48 40.97 -4.53
CA LYS A 13 -6.06 40.93 -4.13
C LYS A 13 -5.22 40.20 -5.18
N ILE A 14 -5.73 39.13 -5.79
CA ILE A 14 -5.05 38.41 -6.88
C ILE A 14 -4.87 39.34 -8.07
N PHE A 15 -5.98 39.86 -8.62
CA PHE A 15 -5.94 40.72 -9.81
C PHE A 15 -5.04 41.94 -9.61
N LYS A 16 -5.23 42.70 -8.52
CA LYS A 16 -4.41 43.89 -8.24
C LYS A 16 -2.93 43.57 -8.05
N THR A 17 -2.60 42.39 -7.52
CA THR A 17 -1.20 41.97 -7.38
C THR A 17 -0.60 41.69 -8.76
N LEU A 18 -1.36 41.04 -9.65
CA LEU A 18 -0.93 40.78 -11.02
C LEU A 18 -0.81 42.07 -11.85
N GLU A 19 -1.71 43.04 -11.66
CA GLU A 19 -1.61 44.36 -12.31
C GLU A 19 -0.39 45.16 -11.86
N LYS A 20 0.08 44.96 -10.63
CA LYS A 20 1.28 45.64 -10.11
C LYS A 20 2.58 44.99 -10.56
N LEU A 21 2.53 43.86 -11.27
CA LEU A 21 3.73 43.21 -11.74
C LEU A 21 4.39 44.02 -12.86
N PRO A 22 5.73 44.17 -12.83
CA PRO A 22 6.46 44.78 -13.93
C PRO A 22 6.45 43.86 -15.16
N ASN A 23 6.32 44.46 -16.34
CA ASN A 23 6.24 43.75 -17.61
C ASN A 23 7.52 42.94 -17.89
N GLY A 24 7.37 41.81 -18.58
CA GLY A 24 8.50 40.95 -19.01
C GLY A 24 9.14 40.09 -17.91
N LYS A 25 8.62 40.09 -16.66
CA LYS A 25 9.14 39.21 -15.60
C LYS A 25 8.46 37.86 -15.58
N THR A 26 9.24 36.82 -15.28
CA THR A 26 8.72 35.48 -15.01
C THR A 26 8.25 35.34 -13.56
N VAL A 27 7.00 34.91 -13.39
CA VAL A 27 6.34 34.81 -12.07
C VAL A 27 5.76 33.41 -11.87
N HIS A 28 5.98 32.84 -10.70
CA HIS A 28 5.35 31.60 -10.29
C HIS A 28 4.21 31.94 -9.34
N ILE A 29 2.99 31.53 -9.67
CA ILE A 29 1.78 31.85 -8.91
C ILE A 29 1.24 30.56 -8.30
N SER A 30 1.06 30.54 -6.99
CA SER A 30 0.39 29.46 -6.28
C SER A 30 -0.91 30.01 -5.68
N ILE A 31 -2.04 29.44 -6.09
CA ILE A 31 -3.35 29.74 -5.50
C ILE A 31 -3.76 28.51 -4.68
N ASP A 32 -4.24 28.75 -3.46
CA ASP A 32 -4.76 27.69 -2.60
C ASP A 32 -5.91 26.94 -3.30
N PRO A 33 -5.89 25.60 -3.39
CA PRO A 33 -6.90 24.83 -4.11
C PRO A 33 -8.33 24.99 -3.57
N GLU A 34 -8.51 25.46 -2.33
CA GLU A 34 -9.83 25.73 -1.74
C GLU A 34 -10.29 27.18 -1.94
N HIS A 35 -9.53 27.99 -2.67
CA HIS A 35 -9.89 29.38 -2.95
C HIS A 35 -11.08 29.46 -3.91
N ALA A 36 -11.98 30.42 -3.68
CA ALA A 36 -13.14 30.72 -4.55
C ALA A 36 -12.78 31.12 -6.00
N PHE A 37 -11.49 31.21 -6.33
CA PHE A 37 -11.00 31.44 -7.68
C PHE A 37 -11.35 30.29 -8.61
N PHE A 38 -11.35 29.06 -8.09
CA PHE A 38 -11.64 27.86 -8.85
C PHE A 38 -13.14 27.62 -9.07
N ASP A 39 -14.01 28.42 -8.43
CA ASP A 39 -15.46 28.26 -8.55
C ASP A 39 -15.99 28.72 -9.91
N ASN A 40 -15.27 29.62 -10.61
CA ASN A 40 -15.71 30.17 -11.88
C ASN A 40 -14.54 30.31 -12.88
N GLU A 41 -14.69 29.65 -14.03
CA GLU A 41 -13.71 29.67 -15.13
C GLU A 41 -13.48 31.07 -15.70
N TRP A 42 -14.47 31.97 -15.60
CA TRP A 42 -14.35 33.35 -16.07
C TRP A 42 -13.16 34.08 -15.43
N TRP A 43 -12.88 33.83 -14.14
CA TRP A 43 -11.76 34.45 -13.45
C TRP A 43 -10.41 34.06 -14.03
N GLY A 44 -10.27 32.79 -14.42
CA GLY A 44 -9.02 32.33 -15.02
C GLY A 44 -8.82 32.86 -16.44
N LYS A 45 -9.89 33.05 -17.22
CA LYS A 45 -9.82 33.74 -18.52
C LYS A 45 -9.39 35.20 -18.37
N GLN A 46 -9.94 35.92 -17.40
CA GLN A 46 -9.51 37.30 -17.12
C GLN A 46 -8.03 37.39 -16.74
N ILE A 47 -7.53 36.45 -15.94
CA ILE A 47 -6.09 36.40 -15.62
C ILE A 47 -5.26 36.12 -16.87
N GLN A 48 -5.70 35.21 -17.74
CA GLN A 48 -5.01 34.93 -18.99
C GLN A 48 -4.91 36.17 -19.88
N GLU A 49 -6.01 36.91 -20.05
CA GLU A 49 -6.04 38.16 -20.80
C GLU A 49 -5.10 39.22 -20.19
N LEU A 50 -5.13 39.39 -18.87
CA LEU A 50 -4.27 40.33 -18.15
C LEU A 50 -2.78 40.00 -18.35
N LEU A 51 -2.43 38.72 -18.25
CA LEU A 51 -1.05 38.26 -18.44
C LEU A 51 -0.56 38.48 -19.88
N GLN A 52 -1.43 38.27 -20.87
CA GLN A 52 -1.13 38.53 -22.28
C GLN A 52 -0.96 40.03 -22.56
N GLN A 53 -1.90 40.86 -22.10
CA GLN A 53 -1.85 42.33 -22.29
C GLN A 53 -0.57 42.95 -21.71
N ARG A 54 -0.07 42.41 -20.60
CA ARG A 54 1.13 42.90 -19.92
C ARG A 54 2.42 42.17 -20.28
N ASN A 55 2.35 41.19 -21.18
CA ASN A 55 3.49 40.34 -21.56
C ASN A 55 4.22 39.76 -20.33
N ILE A 56 3.45 39.15 -19.42
CA ILE A 56 3.97 38.54 -18.19
C ILE A 56 4.01 37.02 -18.39
N HIS A 57 5.20 36.43 -18.24
CA HIS A 57 5.36 34.97 -18.26
C HIS A 57 5.02 34.38 -16.88
N ALA A 58 3.79 33.93 -16.68
CA ALA A 58 3.36 33.35 -15.41
C ALA A 58 3.23 31.83 -15.47
N PHE A 59 3.79 31.12 -14.48
CA PHE A 59 3.63 29.68 -14.28
C PHE A 59 2.79 29.40 -13.04
N PHE A 60 1.72 28.61 -13.18
CA PHE A 60 0.85 28.27 -12.06
C PHE A 60 1.32 27.00 -11.35
N ILE A 61 1.60 27.10 -10.05
CA ILE A 61 1.97 25.96 -9.21
C ILE A 61 0.69 25.34 -8.65
N THR A 62 0.44 24.07 -8.97
CA THR A 62 -0.75 23.35 -8.51
C THR A 62 -0.37 22.17 -7.62
N LYS A 63 -1.13 21.97 -6.54
CA LYS A 63 -0.94 20.84 -5.60
C LYS A 63 -2.00 19.75 -5.73
N THR A 64 -3.12 20.05 -6.40
CA THR A 64 -4.28 19.16 -6.55
C THR A 64 -4.58 18.93 -8.02
N GLU A 65 -5.16 17.78 -8.33
CA GLU A 65 -5.54 17.44 -9.71
C GLU A 65 -6.66 18.35 -10.24
N ASN A 66 -7.58 18.78 -9.37
CA ASN A 66 -8.67 19.70 -9.75
C ASN A 66 -8.13 21.05 -10.22
N SER A 67 -7.21 21.66 -9.46
CA SER A 67 -6.61 22.94 -9.85
C SER A 67 -5.75 22.79 -11.11
N LYS A 68 -5.08 21.66 -11.28
CA LYS A 68 -4.35 21.34 -12.52
C LYS A 68 -5.29 21.33 -13.73
N ARG A 69 -6.37 20.54 -13.66
CA ARG A 69 -7.38 20.47 -14.74
C ARG A 69 -8.00 21.83 -15.06
N PHE A 70 -8.25 22.66 -14.05
CA PHE A 70 -8.76 24.01 -14.23
C PHE A 70 -7.82 24.87 -15.08
N PHE A 71 -6.53 24.92 -14.74
CA PHE A 71 -5.58 25.72 -15.50
C PHE A 71 -5.27 25.12 -16.88
N GLU A 72 -5.27 23.79 -17.01
CA GLU A 72 -5.08 23.10 -18.30
C GLU A 72 -6.21 23.46 -19.28
N LYS A 73 -7.45 23.47 -18.79
CA LYS A 73 -8.63 23.86 -19.59
C LYS A 73 -8.53 25.29 -20.12
N ILE A 74 -7.88 26.18 -19.39
CA ILE A 74 -7.73 27.60 -19.74
C ILE A 74 -6.49 27.81 -20.64
N GLY A 75 -5.58 26.84 -20.70
CA GLY A 75 -4.34 26.94 -21.48
C GLY A 75 -3.24 27.77 -20.81
N LEU A 76 -3.25 27.84 -19.48
CA LEU A 76 -2.18 28.49 -18.71
C LEU A 76 -1.06 27.48 -18.40
N PRO A 77 0.22 27.88 -18.43
CA PRO A 77 1.33 26.96 -18.19
C PRO A 77 1.45 26.60 -16.70
N ILE A 78 1.61 25.31 -16.40
CA ILE A 78 1.47 24.75 -15.05
C ILE A 78 2.73 23.99 -14.63
N ILE A 79 3.07 24.13 -13.35
CA ILE A 79 4.05 23.30 -12.64
C ILE A 79 3.29 22.51 -11.59
N HIS A 80 3.04 21.23 -11.86
CA HIS A 80 2.32 20.38 -10.93
C HIS A 80 3.28 19.81 -9.86
N GLN A 81 3.00 20.13 -8.60
CA GLN A 81 3.72 19.62 -7.43
C GLN A 81 2.76 18.74 -6.62
N GLU A 82 2.66 17.47 -7.02
CA GLU A 82 1.78 16.50 -6.36
C GLU A 82 2.19 16.32 -4.88
N LYS A 83 1.23 16.38 -3.96
CA LYS A 83 1.46 16.02 -2.54
C LYS A 83 2.02 14.60 -2.47
N HIS A 84 3.06 14.38 -1.64
CA HIS A 84 3.69 13.07 -1.49
C HIS A 84 2.67 11.96 -1.22
N LYS A 85 2.55 11.01 -2.16
CA LYS A 85 1.63 9.85 -2.07
C LYS A 85 1.80 9.06 -0.77
N LEU A 86 3.03 9.01 -0.24
CA LEU A 86 3.35 8.33 1.02
C LEU A 86 2.62 8.92 2.23
N LEU A 87 2.53 10.25 2.36
CA LEU A 87 1.84 10.88 3.48
C LEU A 87 0.34 10.55 3.48
N LYS A 88 -0.26 10.41 2.30
CA LYS A 88 -1.67 10.02 2.14
C LYS A 88 -1.89 8.56 2.56
N ILE A 89 -0.96 7.67 2.24
CA ILE A 89 -1.01 6.26 2.65
C ILE A 89 -0.83 6.14 4.16
N LEU A 90 0.16 6.82 4.75
CA LEU A 90 0.37 6.82 6.20
C LEU A 90 -0.84 7.34 6.96
N HIS A 91 -1.49 8.40 6.46
CA HIS A 91 -2.72 8.90 7.05
C HIS A 91 -3.88 7.90 6.97
N LEU A 92 -4.01 7.18 5.85
CA LEU A 92 -5.00 6.10 5.69
C LEU A 92 -4.75 4.95 6.67
N VAL A 93 -3.49 4.52 6.83
CA VAL A 93 -3.10 3.48 7.79
C VAL A 93 -3.39 3.95 9.23
N TYR A 94 -3.07 5.19 9.56
CA TYR A 94 -3.41 5.79 10.85
C TYR A 94 -4.92 5.77 11.11
N LEU A 95 -5.73 6.21 10.13
CA LEU A 95 -7.18 6.19 10.25
C LEU A 95 -7.72 4.76 10.40
N PHE A 96 -7.14 3.78 9.70
CA PHE A 96 -7.53 2.37 9.82
C PHE A 96 -7.35 1.83 11.25
N PHE A 97 -6.18 2.04 11.87
CA PHE A 97 -5.89 1.50 13.20
C PHE A 97 -6.49 2.32 14.36
N PHE A 98 -6.50 3.65 14.26
CA PHE A 98 -6.86 4.52 15.39
C PHE A 98 -8.24 5.17 15.25
N ASN A 99 -8.83 5.23 14.06
CA ASN A 99 -10.12 5.88 13.84
C ASN A 99 -10.97 5.17 12.77
N ILE A 100 -11.28 3.90 13.04
CA ILE A 100 -11.95 3.00 12.10
C ILE A 100 -13.28 3.55 11.57
N LYS A 101 -14.03 4.29 12.42
CA LYS A 101 -15.30 4.93 12.03
C LYS A 101 -15.10 5.96 10.92
N GLN A 102 -14.11 6.85 11.05
CA GLN A 102 -13.81 7.84 10.00
C GLN A 102 -13.25 7.18 8.75
N PHE A 103 -12.42 6.14 8.91
CA PHE A 103 -11.90 5.36 7.79
C PHE A 103 -13.03 4.72 6.98
N HIS A 104 -13.97 4.03 7.62
CA HIS A 104 -15.13 3.45 6.93
C HIS A 104 -15.95 4.53 6.24
N LEU A 105 -16.21 5.68 6.88
CA LEU A 105 -16.97 6.77 6.26
C LEU A 105 -16.29 7.27 4.97
N GLN A 106 -14.96 7.42 4.98
CA GLN A 106 -14.17 7.79 3.80
C GLN A 106 -14.14 6.69 2.73
N ALA A 107 -14.15 5.41 3.12
CA ALA A 107 -14.22 4.29 2.19
C ALA A 107 -15.63 4.14 1.56
N TYR A 108 -16.69 4.29 2.37
CA TYR A 108 -18.10 4.20 1.97
C TYR A 108 -18.50 5.30 1.01
N THR A 109 -18.10 6.55 1.28
CA THR A 109 -18.39 7.71 0.41
C THR A 109 -17.87 7.52 -1.01
N LYS A 110 -16.84 6.69 -1.20
CA LYS A 110 -16.27 6.46 -2.52
C LYS A 110 -16.84 5.26 -3.28
N LYS A 111 -17.73 4.43 -2.69
CA LYS A 111 -18.38 3.24 -3.31
C LYS A 111 -17.57 2.54 -4.43
N ASN A 112 -16.26 2.42 -4.24
CA ASN A 112 -15.32 1.94 -5.25
C ASN A 112 -14.88 0.53 -4.91
N TYR A 113 -14.24 -0.15 -5.87
CA TYR A 113 -13.62 -1.47 -5.71
C TYR A 113 -12.72 -1.59 -4.46
N MET A 114 -12.08 -0.49 -4.05
CA MET A 114 -11.25 -0.41 -2.84
C MET A 114 -12.02 -0.74 -1.55
N PHE A 115 -13.31 -0.42 -1.47
CA PHE A 115 -14.13 -0.75 -0.30
C PHE A 115 -14.27 -2.27 -0.12
N TYR A 116 -14.57 -3.00 -1.21
CA TYR A 116 -14.69 -4.46 -1.17
C TYR A 116 -13.37 -5.15 -0.83
N MET A 117 -12.25 -4.60 -1.31
CA MET A 117 -10.91 -5.08 -0.96
C MET A 117 -10.63 -4.92 0.54
N ILE A 118 -10.95 -3.75 1.10
CA ILE A 118 -10.79 -3.46 2.54
C ILE A 118 -11.66 -4.40 3.38
N PHE A 119 -12.93 -4.56 3.01
CA PHE A 119 -13.85 -5.45 3.72
C PHE A 119 -13.40 -6.91 3.63
N GLY A 120 -12.93 -7.36 2.47
CA GLY A 120 -12.37 -8.70 2.30
C GLY A 120 -11.14 -8.93 3.18
N PHE A 121 -10.26 -7.94 3.30
CA PHE A 121 -9.10 -8.00 4.20
C PHE A 121 -9.52 -8.10 5.67
N GLU A 122 -10.53 -7.33 6.08
CA GLU A 122 -11.06 -7.35 7.46
C GLU A 122 -11.64 -8.73 7.83
N VAL A 123 -12.43 -9.33 6.92
CA VAL A 123 -12.97 -10.68 7.11
C VAL A 123 -11.84 -11.72 7.17
N ALA A 124 -10.85 -11.64 6.27
CA ALA A 124 -9.70 -12.55 6.29
C ALA A 124 -8.90 -12.42 7.59
N PHE A 125 -8.69 -11.19 8.08
CA PHE A 125 -7.99 -10.93 9.34
C PHE A 125 -8.74 -11.51 10.54
N ALA A 126 -10.07 -11.37 10.59
CA ALA A 126 -10.90 -11.98 11.62
C ALA A 126 -10.81 -13.52 11.59
N LEU A 127 -10.81 -14.14 10.39
CA LEU A 127 -10.63 -15.58 10.23
C LEU A 127 -9.25 -16.06 10.69
N ILE A 128 -8.19 -15.29 10.42
CA ILE A 128 -6.82 -15.61 10.88
C ILE A 128 -6.76 -15.58 12.42
N ILE A 129 -7.36 -14.57 13.05
CA ILE A 129 -7.42 -14.48 14.52
C ILE A 129 -8.19 -15.68 15.08
N LEU A 130 -9.33 -16.02 14.48
CA LEU A 130 -10.14 -17.18 14.90
C LEU A 130 -9.34 -18.48 14.77
N TYR A 131 -8.64 -18.68 13.65
CA TYR A 131 -7.78 -19.83 13.42
C TYR A 131 -6.63 -19.91 14.43
N PHE A 132 -6.01 -18.77 14.75
CA PHE A 132 -4.95 -18.70 15.74
C PHE A 132 -5.45 -19.08 17.14
N LEU A 133 -6.59 -18.54 17.55
CA LEU A 133 -7.25 -18.90 18.82
C LEU A 133 -7.60 -20.39 18.86
N TYR A 134 -8.15 -20.92 17.77
CA TYR A 134 -8.45 -22.35 17.63
C TYR A 134 -7.19 -23.22 17.76
N SER A 135 -6.08 -22.83 17.12
CA SER A 135 -4.80 -23.55 17.22
C SER A 135 -4.16 -23.45 18.61
N LEU A 136 -4.50 -22.44 19.42
CA LEU A 136 -3.98 -22.28 20.78
C LEU A 136 -4.72 -23.19 21.78
N ILE A 137 -6.03 -23.39 21.57
CA ILE A 137 -6.88 -24.20 22.45
C ILE A 137 -6.70 -25.70 22.21
N LEU A 138 -6.42 -26.13 20.98
CA LEU A 138 -6.29 -27.54 20.66
C LEU A 138 -4.96 -28.13 21.15
N PRO A 139 -4.99 -29.23 21.93
CA PRO A 139 -3.78 -29.94 22.28
C PRO A 139 -3.11 -30.48 21.02
N ARG A 140 -1.83 -30.16 20.84
CA ARG A 140 -1.00 -30.75 19.78
C ARG A 140 -0.45 -32.08 20.26
N THR A 141 -0.96 -33.19 19.73
CA THR A 141 -0.40 -34.52 19.97
C THR A 141 0.76 -34.74 19.00
N ILE A 142 1.97 -34.81 19.51
CA ILE A 142 3.15 -35.26 18.76
C ILE A 142 3.15 -36.79 18.85
N ILE A 143 3.03 -37.47 17.71
CA ILE A 143 3.11 -38.94 17.65
C ILE A 143 4.54 -39.29 17.29
N ASP A 144 5.32 -39.69 18.29
CA ASP A 144 6.66 -40.24 18.07
C ASP A 144 6.53 -41.71 17.68
N ILE A 145 6.87 -42.03 16.43
CA ILE A 145 6.88 -43.40 15.92
C ILE A 145 8.29 -43.96 16.12
N TYR A 146 8.46 -44.84 17.11
CA TYR A 146 9.70 -45.58 17.30
C TYR A 146 9.63 -46.93 16.57
N PRO A 147 10.66 -47.33 15.81
CA PRO A 147 10.73 -48.67 15.24
C PRO A 147 10.90 -49.70 16.38
N ALA A 148 10.03 -50.70 16.43
CA ALA A 148 10.04 -51.76 17.46
C ALA A 148 11.20 -52.78 17.33
N ASN A 149 12.09 -52.60 16.36
CA ASN A 149 13.17 -53.53 16.09
C ASN A 149 14.39 -53.20 16.95
N GLN A 150 14.44 -53.73 18.17
CA GLN A 150 15.64 -53.74 19.01
C GLN A 150 16.69 -54.70 18.40
N SER A 151 17.96 -54.29 18.42
CA SER A 151 19.10 -55.09 17.90
C SER A 151 19.23 -56.46 18.58
N GLU A 152 18.69 -56.60 19.79
CA GLU A 152 18.66 -57.86 20.53
C GLU A 152 17.84 -58.95 19.82
N ASN A 153 16.76 -58.60 19.11
CA ASN A 153 15.97 -59.56 18.32
C ASN A 153 16.75 -60.12 17.12
N ILE A 154 17.74 -59.37 16.61
CA ILE A 154 18.62 -59.82 15.53
C ILE A 154 19.59 -60.88 16.06
N ILE A 155 20.14 -60.68 17.26
CA ILE A 155 21.14 -61.59 17.87
C ILE A 155 20.54 -62.94 18.27
N TYR A 156 19.29 -62.95 18.75
CA TYR A 156 18.61 -64.19 19.15
C TYR A 156 18.30 -65.12 17.98
N ASN A 157 18.08 -64.59 16.78
CA ASN A 157 17.75 -65.40 15.61
C ASN A 157 18.97 -66.22 15.12
N PHE A 158 20.20 -65.74 15.32
CA PHE A 158 21.42 -66.45 14.92
C PHE A 158 21.81 -67.61 15.85
N ARG A 159 21.26 -67.70 17.05
CA ARG A 159 21.66 -68.71 18.05
C ARG A 159 21.03 -70.09 17.86
N TYR A 160 19.99 -70.20 17.05
CA TYR A 160 19.20 -71.43 16.88
C TYR A 160 19.46 -72.18 15.58
N TYR A 161 20.44 -71.75 14.77
CA TYR A 161 20.79 -72.51 13.57
C TYR A 161 21.67 -73.72 13.92
N PRO A 162 21.27 -74.94 13.52
CA PRO A 162 22.06 -76.14 13.79
C PRO A 162 23.40 -76.04 13.05
N ALA A 163 24.51 -76.30 13.75
CA ALA A 163 25.88 -76.14 13.23
C ALA A 163 26.22 -76.98 11.98
N ASN A 164 25.35 -77.92 11.60
CA ASN A 164 25.50 -78.80 10.44
C ASN A 164 24.80 -78.29 9.18
N ASP A 165 24.09 -77.17 9.24
CA ASP A 165 23.40 -76.60 8.09
C ASP A 165 24.38 -75.84 7.19
N LYS A 166 24.71 -76.43 6.04
CA LYS A 166 25.63 -75.86 5.04
C LYS A 166 24.94 -74.93 4.05
N GLU A 167 23.60 -74.88 4.02
CA GLU A 167 22.85 -74.03 3.10
C GLU A 167 22.72 -72.58 3.61
N PHE A 168 22.91 -72.36 4.92
CA PHE A 168 22.84 -71.04 5.55
C PHE A 168 23.82 -70.02 4.95
N ALA A 169 25.05 -70.45 4.60
CA ALA A 169 26.06 -69.58 4.00
C ALA A 169 25.64 -69.01 2.64
N LEU A 170 24.73 -69.68 1.91
CA LEU A 170 24.21 -69.22 0.62
C LEU A 170 23.02 -68.25 0.78
N GLN A 171 22.26 -68.38 1.87
CA GLN A 171 21.08 -67.56 2.15
C GLN A 171 21.39 -66.24 2.89
N THR A 172 22.61 -66.09 3.43
CA THR A 172 23.05 -64.84 4.08
C THR A 172 23.08 -63.62 3.14
N LYS A 173 23.18 -63.82 1.83
CA LYS A 173 23.06 -62.73 0.83
C LYS A 173 21.67 -62.07 0.81
N ASN A 174 20.65 -62.73 1.35
CA ASN A 174 19.28 -62.20 1.46
C ASN A 174 18.99 -61.55 2.83
N LEU A 175 19.96 -61.56 3.76
CA LEU A 175 19.86 -60.87 5.03
C LEU A 175 20.36 -59.43 4.87
N ALA A 176 19.45 -58.52 4.54
CA ALA A 176 19.72 -57.09 4.61
C ALA A 176 19.54 -56.62 6.06
N ILE A 177 20.64 -56.30 6.74
CA ILE A 177 20.59 -55.56 8.02
C ILE A 177 20.34 -54.10 7.65
N PRO A 178 19.18 -53.51 7.99
CA PRO A 178 18.97 -52.08 7.75
C PRO A 178 19.96 -51.30 8.63
N TYR A 179 20.88 -50.58 7.99
CA TYR A 179 21.81 -49.69 8.66
C TYR A 179 21.04 -48.46 9.14
N GLN A 180 20.89 -48.29 10.45
CA GLN A 180 20.42 -47.03 11.02
C GLN A 180 21.62 -46.09 11.14
N THR A 181 21.51 -44.90 10.56
CA THR A 181 22.39 -43.75 10.85
C THR A 181 21.70 -42.87 11.87
#